data_AF-A0LMY4-F1
#
_entry.id   AF-A0LMY4-F1
#
_cell.length_a   1.000
_cell.length_b   1.000
_cell.length_c   1.000
_cell.angle_alpha   90.00
_cell.angle_beta   90.00
_cell.angle_gamma   90.00
#
_symmetry.space_group_name_H-M   'P 1'
#
loop_
_entity.id
_entity.type
_entity.pdbx_description
1 polymer ?
#
loop_
_entity_poly.entity_id
_entity_poly.type
_entity_poly.pdbx_seq_one_letter_code
_entity_poly.pdbx_strand_id
1 'polypeptide(L)'
;MEKGLVALKLFPQEFMSAETGILFLGFVAQGLFSARFLVQWIVSERQGRSVVPMAFWYLSVAGGGLLLIYAVIRRDPVFILGQASGLVVYGRNIYLIYRERGRKKKEAESGTT
;
A
#
# COMPACT_ATOMS: atom_id res chain seq x y z
N MET A 1 19.17 -7.71 -46.74
CA MET A 1 18.53 -8.67 -45.82
C MET A 1 18.89 -8.46 -44.34
N GLU A 2 19.75 -7.49 -43.98
CA GLU A 2 20.19 -7.27 -42.57
C GLU A 2 19.39 -6.24 -41.76
N LYS A 3 18.53 -5.43 -42.40
CA LYS A 3 17.85 -4.30 -41.70
C LYS A 3 16.73 -4.73 -40.74
N GLY A 4 16.30 -5.99 -40.78
CA GLY A 4 15.25 -6.53 -39.88
C GLY A 4 15.75 -7.02 -38.52
N LEU A 5 17.07 -7.26 -38.37
CA LEU A 5 17.64 -7.85 -37.15
C LEU A 5 18.10 -6.78 -36.13
N VAL A 6 18.17 -5.51 -36.55
CA VAL A 6 18.61 -4.39 -35.70
C VAL A 6 17.49 -3.90 -34.77
N ALA A 7 16.23 -3.95 -35.23
CA ALA A 7 15.06 -3.56 -34.43
C ALA A 7 14.86 -4.46 -33.20
N LEU A 8 15.26 -5.73 -33.27
CA LEU A 8 15.20 -6.67 -32.14
C LEU A 8 16.32 -6.46 -31.11
N LYS A 9 17.36 -5.67 -31.45
CA LYS A 9 18.46 -5.28 -30.53
C LYS A 9 18.24 -3.93 -29.83
N LEU A 10 17.13 -3.24 -30.11
CA LEU A 10 16.81 -1.93 -29.51
C LEU A 10 16.07 -2.02 -28.18
N PHE A 11 15.66 -3.21 -27.77
CA PHE A 11 15.24 -3.48 -26.39
C PHE A 11 16.40 -4.12 -25.64
N PRO A 12 16.97 -3.44 -24.62
CA PRO A 12 17.96 -4.07 -23.76
C PRO A 12 17.35 -5.33 -23.14
N GLN A 13 17.97 -6.49 -23.37
CA GLN A 13 17.63 -7.76 -22.72
C GLN A 13 17.60 -7.65 -21.18
N GLU A 14 18.18 -6.58 -20.64
CA GLU A 14 18.22 -6.23 -19.22
C GLU A 14 16.83 -5.93 -18.63
N PHE A 15 15.88 -5.45 -19.44
CA PHE A 15 14.50 -5.16 -18.99
C PHE A 15 13.68 -6.41 -18.68
N MET A 16 14.09 -7.59 -19.17
CA MET A 16 13.41 -8.87 -18.89
C MET A 16 14.16 -9.72 -17.85
N SER A 17 15.02 -9.09 -17.04
CA SER A 17 15.67 -9.78 -15.92
C SER A 17 14.70 -9.92 -14.72
N ALA A 18 14.86 -10.99 -13.94
CA ALA A 18 14.12 -11.18 -12.69
C ALA A 18 14.31 -9.98 -11.73
N GLU A 19 15.47 -9.34 -11.77
CA GLU A 19 15.80 -8.16 -10.99
C GLU A 19 14.92 -6.95 -11.36
N THR A 20 14.70 -6.71 -12.67
CA THR A 20 13.79 -5.65 -13.13
C THR A 20 12.36 -5.88 -12.65
N GLY A 21 11.89 -7.12 -12.67
CA GLY A 21 10.57 -7.48 -12.15
C GLY A 21 10.42 -7.20 -10.65
N ILE A 22 11.45 -7.49 -9.87
CA ILE A 22 11.48 -7.25 -8.42
C ILE A 22 11.51 -5.74 -8.12
N LEU A 23 12.29 -4.96 -8.88
CA LEU A 23 12.33 -3.50 -8.75
C LEU A 23 10.98 -2.87 -9.12
N PHE A 24 10.35 -3.34 -10.21
CA PHE A 24 9.02 -2.89 -10.60
C PHE A 24 7.98 -3.17 -9.51
N LEU A 25 7.99 -4.37 -8.92
CA LEU A 25 7.17 -4.71 -7.76
C LEU A 25 7.41 -3.73 -6.61
N GLY A 26 8.67 -3.44 -6.29
CA GLY A 26 9.06 -2.48 -5.25
C GLY A 26 8.48 -1.08 -5.50
N PHE A 27 8.58 -0.56 -6.73
CA PHE A 27 8.02 0.74 -7.09
C PHE A 27 6.50 0.77 -7.03
N VAL A 28 5.81 -0.27 -7.51
CA VAL A 28 4.35 -0.38 -7.42
C VAL A 28 3.92 -0.42 -5.95
N ALA A 29 4.59 -1.24 -5.13
CA ALA A 29 4.33 -1.36 -3.71
C ALA A 29 4.54 -0.03 -2.96
N GLN A 30 5.65 0.66 -3.24
CA GLN A 30 5.97 1.96 -2.66
C GLN A 30 4.99 3.04 -3.12
N GLY A 31 4.55 3.02 -4.39
CA GLY A 31 3.56 3.94 -4.94
C GLY A 31 2.22 3.80 -4.22
N LEU A 32 1.71 2.56 -4.09
CA LEU A 32 0.51 2.25 -3.30
C LEU A 32 0.66 2.69 -1.85
N PHE A 33 1.80 2.38 -1.22
CA PHE A 33 2.05 2.73 0.17
C PHE A 33 2.18 4.25 0.39
N SER A 34 2.67 5.00 -0.58
CA SER A 34 2.81 6.46 -0.52
C SER A 34 1.50 7.17 -0.83
N ALA A 35 0.68 6.60 -1.71
CA ALA A 35 -0.63 7.13 -2.08
C ALA A 35 -1.56 7.33 -0.87
N ARG A 36 -1.37 6.58 0.23
CA ARG A 36 -2.12 6.78 1.48
C ARG A 36 -2.02 8.21 2.00
N PHE A 37 -0.84 8.83 1.93
CA PHE A 37 -0.63 10.20 2.38
C PHE A 37 -1.29 11.20 1.45
N LEU A 38 -1.22 10.98 0.13
CA LEU A 38 -1.94 11.82 -0.83
C LEU A 38 -3.46 11.78 -0.58
N VAL A 39 -4.02 10.60 -0.40
CA VAL A 39 -5.46 10.43 -0.11
C VAL A 39 -5.82 11.09 1.22
N GLN A 40 -5.01 10.89 2.26
CA GLN A 40 -5.24 11.51 3.56
C GLN A 40 -5.19 13.04 3.49
N TRP A 41 -4.20 13.58 2.78
CA TRP A 41 -4.05 15.02 2.57
C TRP A 41 -5.28 15.59 1.86
N ILE A 42 -5.65 15.05 0.70
CA ILE A 42 -6.83 15.50 -0.07
C ILE A 42 -8.10 15.47 0.79
N VAL A 43 -8.31 14.40 1.57
CA VAL A 43 -9.51 14.29 2.41
C VAL A 43 -9.47 15.26 3.59
N SER A 44 -8.30 15.54 4.15
CA SER A 44 -8.14 16.49 5.26
C SER A 44 -8.34 17.92 4.83
N GLU A 45 -7.78 18.31 3.68
CA GLU A 45 -8.02 19.64 3.07
C GLU A 45 -9.51 19.87 2.81
N ARG A 46 -10.18 18.86 2.22
CA ARG A 46 -11.62 18.94 1.95
C ARG A 46 -12.48 19.05 3.21
N GLN A 47 -11.98 18.60 4.37
CA GLN A 47 -12.70 18.66 5.64
C GLN A 47 -12.23 19.81 6.56
N GLY A 48 -11.19 20.56 6.17
CA GLY A 48 -10.61 21.64 6.98
C GLY A 48 -10.04 21.18 8.32
N ARG A 49 -9.72 19.89 8.49
CA ARG A 49 -9.17 19.33 9.74
C ARG A 49 -8.36 18.07 9.46
N SER A 50 -7.38 17.78 10.31
CA SER A 50 -6.54 16.58 10.19
C SER A 50 -7.38 15.32 10.44
N VAL A 51 -7.64 14.53 9.38
CA VAL A 51 -8.40 13.28 9.45
C VAL A 51 -7.66 12.16 8.74
N VAL A 52 -7.74 10.94 9.29
CA VAL A 52 -7.23 9.74 8.64
C VAL A 52 -8.40 8.97 8.03
N PRO A 53 -8.60 9.00 6.70
CA PRO A 53 -9.71 8.30 6.06
C PRO A 53 -9.51 6.78 6.10
N MET A 54 -10.59 6.01 6.00
CA MET A 54 -10.50 4.54 5.90
C MET A 54 -9.60 4.07 4.75
N ALA A 55 -9.61 4.79 3.63
CA ALA A 55 -8.75 4.51 2.49
C ALA A 55 -7.25 4.51 2.85
N PHE A 56 -6.82 5.32 3.82
CA PHE A 56 -5.45 5.32 4.31
C PHE A 56 -5.04 3.95 4.85
N TRP A 57 -5.92 3.31 5.62
CA TRP A 57 -5.64 2.02 6.22
C TRP A 57 -5.63 0.89 5.20
N TYR A 58 -6.55 0.90 4.23
CA TYR A 58 -6.53 -0.09 3.14
C TYR A 58 -5.29 0.03 2.26
N LEU A 59 -4.89 1.25 1.89
CA LEU A 59 -3.66 1.50 1.14
C LEU A 59 -2.42 1.07 1.94
N SER A 60 -2.44 1.25 3.27
CA SER A 60 -1.36 0.80 4.15
C SER A 60 -1.24 -0.73 4.18
N VAL A 61 -2.36 -1.46 4.23
CA VAL A 61 -2.36 -2.92 4.16
C VAL A 61 -1.91 -3.42 2.78
N ALA A 62 -2.45 -2.84 1.70
CA ALA A 62 -2.12 -3.25 0.34
C ALA A 62 -0.65 -2.96 -0.01
N GLY A 63 -0.22 -1.70 0.16
CA GLY A 63 1.16 -1.30 -0.11
C GLY A 63 2.16 -1.94 0.86
N GLY A 64 1.82 -2.02 2.15
CA GLY A 64 2.66 -2.68 3.16
C GLY A 64 2.83 -4.18 2.92
N GLY A 65 1.77 -4.86 2.47
CA GLY A 65 1.81 -6.27 2.10
C GLY A 65 2.72 -6.53 0.90
N LEU A 66 2.60 -5.71 -0.15
CA LEU A 66 3.48 -5.81 -1.32
C LEU A 66 4.94 -5.47 -0.97
N LEU A 67 5.17 -4.46 -0.13
CA LEU A 67 6.51 -4.12 0.33
C LEU A 67 7.12 -5.20 1.23
N LEU A 68 6.31 -5.91 2.02
CA LEU A 68 6.75 -7.06 2.78
C LEU A 68 7.17 -8.20 1.85
N ILE A 69 6.38 -8.50 0.81
CA ILE A 69 6.75 -9.49 -0.22
C ILE A 69 8.08 -9.10 -0.88
N TYR A 70 8.21 -7.83 -1.29
CA TYR A 70 9.46 -7.30 -1.83
C TYR A 70 10.63 -7.46 -0.85
N ALA A 71 10.45 -7.11 0.43
CA ALA A 71 11.48 -7.22 1.46
C ALA A 71 11.95 -8.67 1.68
N VAL A 72 11.03 -9.63 1.66
CA VAL A 72 11.33 -11.07 1.76
C VAL A 72 12.15 -11.52 0.56
N ILE A 73 11.78 -11.12 -0.66
CA ILE A 73 12.54 -11.44 -1.88
C ILE A 73 13.97 -10.85 -1.79
N ARG A 74 14.10 -9.62 -1.28
CA ARG A 74 15.39 -8.93 -1.08
C ARG A 74 16.18 -9.44 0.13
N ARG A 75 15.60 -10.31 0.96
CA ARG A 75 16.17 -10.80 2.22
C ARG A 75 16.62 -9.67 3.16
N ASP A 76 15.82 -8.60 3.24
CA ASP A 76 16.09 -7.46 4.11
C ASP A 76 15.35 -7.62 5.45
N PRO A 77 16.02 -8.09 6.53
CA PRO A 77 15.35 -8.36 7.80
C PRO A 77 14.81 -7.09 8.46
N VAL A 78 15.46 -5.94 8.27
CA VAL A 78 15.03 -4.67 8.87
C VAL A 78 13.71 -4.24 8.24
N PHE A 79 13.62 -4.32 6.91
CA PHE A 79 12.42 -3.93 6.20
C PHE A 79 11.27 -4.94 6.39
N ILE A 80 11.58 -6.23 6.50
CA ILE A 80 10.60 -7.27 6.87
C ILE A 80 9.97 -6.97 8.22
N LEU A 81 10.78 -6.71 9.26
CA LEU A 81 10.27 -6.40 10.60
C LEU A 81 9.43 -5.13 10.61
N GLY A 82 9.86 -4.08 9.89
CA GLY A 82 9.11 -2.84 9.75
C GLY A 82 7.73 -3.05 9.10
N GLN A 83 7.67 -3.74 7.96
CA GLN A 83 6.40 -3.94 7.24
C GLN A 83 5.49 -4.96 7.91
N ALA A 84 6.04 -6.03 8.49
CA ALA A 84 5.25 -7.00 9.25
C ALA A 84 4.61 -6.35 10.49
N SER A 85 5.36 -5.59 11.27
CA SER A 85 4.81 -4.86 12.42
C SER A 85 3.80 -3.79 12.00
N GLY A 86 4.08 -3.07 10.92
CA GLY A 86 3.15 -2.12 10.30
C GLY A 86 1.80 -2.76 9.96
N LEU A 87 1.80 -3.91 9.27
CA LEU A 87 0.58 -4.63 8.89
C LEU A 87 -0.31 -4.99 10.09
N VAL A 88 0.29 -5.41 11.20
CA VAL A 88 -0.45 -5.68 12.45
C VAL A 88 -1.17 -4.41 12.93
N VAL A 89 -0.47 -3.28 12.95
CA VAL A 89 -1.05 -1.99 13.37
C VAL A 89 -2.18 -1.55 12.43
N TYR A 90 -1.98 -1.68 11.11
CA TYR A 90 -2.98 -1.25 10.12
C TYR A 90 -4.25 -2.11 10.23
N GLY A 91 -4.10 -3.43 10.30
CA GLY A 91 -5.23 -4.35 10.49
C GLY A 91 -5.97 -4.10 11.79
N ARG A 92 -5.24 -3.90 12.90
CA ARG A 92 -5.82 -3.56 14.20
C ARG A 92 -6.61 -2.24 14.16
N ASN A 93 -6.12 -1.22 13.46
CA ASN A 93 -6.83 0.05 13.34
C ASN A 93 -8.11 -0.09 12.48
N ILE A 94 -8.08 -0.87 11.40
CA ILE A 94 -9.28 -1.19 10.62
C ILE A 94 -10.32 -1.89 11.50
N TYR A 95 -9.91 -2.92 12.25
CA TYR A 95 -10.79 -3.65 13.16
C TYR A 95 -11.45 -2.72 14.18
N LEU A 96 -10.68 -1.83 14.80
CA LEU A 96 -11.23 -0.89 15.78
C LEU A 96 -12.24 0.09 15.17
N ILE A 97 -11.97 0.60 13.98
CA ILE A 97 -12.90 1.52 13.29
C ILE A 97 -14.22 0.81 13.00
N TYR A 98 -14.18 -0.44 12.53
CA TYR A 98 -15.40 -1.21 12.32
C TYR A 98 -16.17 -1.49 13.61
N ARG A 99 -15.45 -1.86 14.67
CA ARG A 99 -16.05 -2.09 15.99
C ARG A 99 -16.74 -0.83 16.53
N GLU A 100 -16.10 0.32 16.40
CA GLU A 100 -16.67 1.61 16.84
C GLU A 100 -17.92 1.97 16.03
N ARG A 101 -17.91 1.79 14.70
CA ARG A 101 -19.08 2.01 13.85
C ARG A 101 -20.25 1.11 14.25
N GLY A 102 -19.98 -0.15 14.57
CA GLY A 102 -20.98 -1.10 15.07
C GLY A 102 -21.58 -0.66 16.41
N ARG A 103 -20.75 -0.16 17.34
CA ARG A 103 -21.23 0.38 18.63
C ARG A 103 -22.14 1.59 18.44
N LYS A 104 -21.71 2.57 17.64
CA LYS A 104 -22.51 3.79 17.35
C LYS A 104 -23.86 3.47 16.70
N LYS A 105 -23.90 2.45 15.84
CA LYS A 105 -25.15 1.98 15.23
C LYS A 105 -26.13 1.44 16.28
N LYS A 106 -25.65 0.60 17.21
CA LYS A 106 -26.47 0.05 18.29
C LYS A 106 -27.01 1.13 19.24
N GLU A 107 -26.19 2.12 19.58
CA GLU A 107 -26.58 3.26 20.42
C GLU A 107 -27.69 4.10 19.77
N ALA A 108 -27.60 4.33 18.46
CA ALA A 108 -28.64 5.01 17.70
C ALA A 108 -29.95 4.21 17.61
N GLU A 109 -29.88 2.87 17.56
CA GLU A 109 -31.04 1.97 17.52
C GLU A 109 -31.69 1.78 18.90
N SER A 110 -30.95 1.93 20.00
CA SER A 110 -31.46 1.76 21.37
C SER A 110 -32.11 3.02 21.97
N GLY A 111 -32.24 4.11 21.19
CA GLY A 111 -32.90 5.35 21.62
C GLY A 111 -32.26 6.04 22.83
N THR A 112 -31.00 5.73 23.15
CA THR A 112 -30.29 6.30 24.29
C THR A 112 -29.54 7.55 23.82
N THR A 113 -30.28 8.63 23.58
CA THR A 113 -29.76 10.00 23.40
C THR A 113 -30.78 11.01 23.88
#